data_AF-A0A932XX83-F1
#
_entry.id   AF-A0A932XX83-F1
#
_cell.length_a   1.000
_cell.length_b   1.000
_cell.length_c   1.000
_cell.angle_alpha   90.00
_cell.angle_beta   90.00
_cell.angle_gamma   90.00
#
_symmetry.space_group_name_H-M   'P 1'
#
loop_
_entity.id
_entity.type
_entity.pdbx_description
1 polymer ?
#
loop_
_entity_poly.entity_id
_entity_poly.type
_entity_poly.pdbx_seq_one_letter_code
_entity_poly.pdbx_strand_id
1 'polypeptide(L)'
;MKGPRPFGFRREGEHLVLDPDESAVRRTVFELFVKHQRAKTVARQLNEAGHLTRRGKRFSDTSVLRMLRDRSALAGVVEPETWERCQALLAERAEAVNRPNRRCAHHLGEVVECACGGRMRTRGEGPGAKFICRTCRAKIPVGTLDRLIRESFRDGALEVSETAEGPASDGQKVPSGPFCQLYSAWPALTDDVKGEFVALLVARVVVGNDEVTVEFKVSPVSPPETEPEKEKMLPSHLDLHSPGKGATRRGNELPDGDALLSIDEVAAALNLSRSKVYELVASRRLPAFRPGGRIRVPAEAVRDLLRLSRV
;
A
#
# COMPACT_ATOMS: atom_id res chain seq x y z
N MET A 1 -19.09 5.67 41.07
CA MET A 1 -19.61 6.71 40.16
C MET A 1 -20.33 6.04 39.00
N LYS A 2 -21.63 6.32 38.77
CA LYS A 2 -22.38 5.74 37.64
C LYS A 2 -21.84 6.33 36.32
N GLY A 3 -21.59 5.48 35.31
CA GLY A 3 -21.03 5.88 34.02
C GLY A 3 -21.88 6.87 33.21
N PRO A 4 -21.35 7.40 32.09
CA PRO A 4 -22.03 8.40 31.26
C PRO A 4 -23.37 7.87 30.73
N ARG A 5 -24.43 8.69 30.85
CA ARG A 5 -25.78 8.33 30.36
C ARG A 5 -25.83 8.29 28.82
N PRO A 6 -26.49 7.28 28.22
CA PRO A 6 -26.74 7.24 26.78
C PRO A 6 -27.43 8.52 26.26
N PHE A 7 -27.28 8.80 24.97
CA PHE A 7 -28.00 9.90 24.32
C PHE A 7 -29.49 9.54 24.21
N GLY A 8 -30.40 10.47 24.47
CA GLY A 8 -31.84 10.19 24.48
C GLY A 8 -32.45 9.87 25.85
N PHE A 9 -31.63 9.85 26.91
CA PHE A 9 -32.09 9.48 28.26
C PHE A 9 -31.56 10.45 29.30
N ARG A 10 -32.41 11.03 30.15
CA ARG A 10 -32.04 11.80 31.33
C ARG A 10 -32.07 10.94 32.60
N ARG A 11 -31.37 11.37 33.65
CA ARG A 11 -31.41 10.69 34.96
C ARG A 11 -32.47 11.37 35.82
N GLU A 12 -33.43 10.60 36.31
CA GLU A 12 -34.36 11.01 37.37
C GLU A 12 -34.13 10.08 38.56
N GLY A 13 -33.46 10.60 39.59
CA GLY A 13 -33.00 9.81 40.72
C GLY A 13 -32.08 8.66 40.30
N GLU A 14 -32.51 7.44 40.58
CA GLU A 14 -31.77 6.22 40.25
C GLU A 14 -32.05 5.68 38.84
N HIS A 15 -33.11 6.14 38.18
CA HIS A 15 -33.61 5.60 36.93
C HIS A 15 -33.22 6.46 35.71
N LEU A 16 -33.16 5.81 34.55
CA LEU A 16 -33.02 6.49 33.25
C LEU A 16 -34.41 6.62 32.62
N VAL A 17 -34.79 7.85 32.31
CA VAL A 17 -36.06 8.19 31.67
C VAL A 17 -35.77 8.81 30.32
N LEU A 18 -36.65 8.63 29.34
CA LEU A 18 -36.51 9.25 28.02
C LEU A 18 -36.46 10.78 28.15
N ASP A 19 -35.46 11.36 27.50
CA ASP A 19 -35.37 12.80 27.32
C ASP A 19 -36.11 13.14 26.02
N PRO A 20 -37.20 13.94 26.05
CA PRO A 20 -38.07 14.13 24.88
C PRO A 20 -37.32 14.71 23.68
N ASP A 21 -36.40 15.65 23.90
CA ASP A 21 -35.65 16.30 22.84
C ASP A 21 -34.55 15.38 22.30
N GLU A 22 -33.74 14.80 23.18
CA GLU A 22 -32.64 13.93 22.73
C GLU A 22 -33.15 12.61 22.13
N SER A 23 -34.25 12.05 22.65
CA SER A 23 -34.82 10.80 22.17
C SER A 23 -35.47 10.97 20.79
N ALA A 24 -36.10 12.10 20.52
CA ALA A 24 -36.61 12.45 19.19
C ALA A 24 -35.46 12.51 18.16
N VAL A 25 -34.36 13.21 18.47
CA VAL A 25 -33.18 13.24 17.60
C VAL A 25 -32.60 11.84 17.41
N ARG A 26 -32.56 11.02 18.47
CA ARG A 26 -32.09 9.64 18.38
C ARG A 26 -32.99 8.78 17.51
N ARG A 27 -34.32 8.96 17.50
CA ARG A 27 -35.23 8.29 16.55
C ARG A 27 -34.91 8.67 15.10
N THR A 28 -34.75 9.96 14.83
CA THR A 28 -34.37 10.47 13.51
C THR A 28 -33.05 9.87 13.03
N VAL A 29 -32.08 9.62 13.92
CA VAL A 29 -30.83 8.92 13.56
C VAL A 29 -31.10 7.55 12.94
N PHE A 30 -31.97 6.73 13.55
CA PHE A 30 -32.30 5.39 13.05
C PHE A 30 -33.06 5.47 11.73
N GLU A 31 -34.06 6.33 11.64
CA GLU A 31 -34.86 6.55 10.41
C GLU A 31 -33.97 6.98 9.23
N LEU A 32 -33.13 7.99 9.43
CA LEU A 32 -32.20 8.48 8.41
C LEU A 32 -31.16 7.42 8.05
N PHE A 33 -30.73 6.59 9.00
CA PHE A 33 -29.79 5.52 8.72
C PHE A 33 -30.40 4.41 7.89
N VAL A 34 -31.65 4.02 8.16
CA VAL A 34 -32.38 3.06 7.31
C VAL A 34 -32.52 3.60 5.88
N LYS A 35 -32.79 4.90 5.72
CA LYS A 35 -32.93 5.54 4.41
C LYS A 35 -31.62 5.68 3.63
N HIS A 36 -30.53 6.05 4.30
CA HIS A 36 -29.29 6.45 3.62
C HIS A 36 -28.12 5.47 3.78
N GLN A 37 -28.13 4.63 4.81
CA GLN A 37 -27.12 3.60 5.10
C GLN A 37 -25.68 4.15 5.22
N ARG A 38 -25.55 5.46 5.47
CA ARG A 38 -24.28 6.19 5.54
C ARG A 38 -24.28 7.11 6.77
N ALA A 39 -23.56 6.70 7.82
CA ALA A 39 -23.49 7.46 9.08
C ALA A 39 -22.99 8.91 8.89
N LYS A 40 -22.07 9.17 7.96
CA LYS A 40 -21.62 10.53 7.62
C LYS A 40 -22.74 11.38 7.01
N THR A 41 -23.57 10.78 6.16
CA THR A 41 -24.73 11.46 5.56
C THR A 41 -25.77 11.77 6.63
N VAL A 42 -26.06 10.82 7.53
CA VAL A 42 -26.97 11.04 8.67
C VAL A 42 -26.47 12.18 9.56
N ALA A 43 -25.20 12.15 9.96
CA ALA A 43 -24.61 13.22 10.77
C ALA A 43 -24.69 14.60 10.08
N ARG A 44 -24.45 14.66 8.76
CA ARG A 44 -24.60 15.89 7.99
C ARG A 44 -26.04 16.40 8.03
N GLN A 45 -27.03 15.55 7.75
CA GLN A 45 -28.43 15.95 7.75
C GLN A 45 -28.92 16.41 9.13
N LEU A 46 -28.49 15.75 10.20
CA LEU A 46 -28.81 16.19 11.57
C LEU A 46 -28.25 17.60 11.86
N ASN A 47 -27.01 17.85 11.44
CA ASN A 47 -26.38 19.16 11.61
C ASN A 47 -27.00 20.24 10.74
N GLU A 48 -27.46 19.90 9.53
CA GLU A 48 -28.18 20.82 8.62
C GLU A 48 -29.57 21.16 9.15
N ALA A 49 -30.23 20.20 9.82
CA ALA A 49 -31.49 20.42 10.56
C ALA A 49 -31.29 21.18 11.89
N GLY A 50 -30.06 21.57 12.24
CA GLY A 50 -29.76 22.35 13.44
C GLY A 50 -29.65 21.55 14.73
N HIS A 51 -29.71 20.21 14.68
CA HIS A 51 -29.55 19.40 15.88
C HIS A 51 -28.11 19.41 16.40
N LEU A 52 -27.96 19.52 17.72
CA LEU A 52 -26.68 19.47 18.42
C LEU A 52 -26.65 18.34 19.44
N THR A 53 -25.45 17.89 19.78
CA THR A 53 -25.24 16.97 20.90
C THR A 53 -25.51 17.68 22.23
N ARG A 54 -25.68 16.93 23.32
CA ARG A 54 -25.83 17.45 24.69
C ARG A 54 -24.76 18.48 25.11
N ARG A 55 -23.56 18.41 24.52
CA ARG A 55 -22.45 19.34 24.79
C ARG A 55 -22.40 20.52 23.80
N GLY A 56 -23.46 20.75 23.02
CA GLY A 56 -23.52 21.80 22.00
C GLY A 56 -22.63 21.56 20.77
N LYS A 57 -22.06 20.37 20.61
CA LYS A 57 -21.21 20.05 19.45
C LYS A 57 -22.02 19.47 18.29
N ARG A 58 -21.50 19.62 17.07
CA ARG A 58 -22.03 18.98 15.86
C ARG A 58 -21.91 17.45 15.95
N PHE A 59 -22.86 16.74 15.34
CA PHE A 59 -22.82 15.29 15.19
C PHE A 59 -21.72 14.86 14.22
N SER A 60 -21.03 13.78 14.56
CA SER A 60 -20.09 13.06 13.69
C SER A 60 -20.64 11.70 13.30
N ASP A 61 -20.10 11.11 12.23
CA ASP A 61 -20.39 9.73 11.83
C ASP A 61 -20.10 8.72 12.96
N THR A 62 -19.04 8.95 13.73
CA THR A 62 -18.68 8.14 14.89
C THR A 62 -19.74 8.22 15.98
N SER A 63 -20.30 9.42 16.21
CA SER A 63 -21.38 9.61 17.19
C SER A 63 -22.66 8.90 16.75
N VAL A 64 -22.99 8.97 15.46
CA VAL A 64 -24.10 8.23 14.85
C VAL A 64 -23.92 6.72 14.99
N LEU A 65 -22.75 6.18 14.61
CA LEU A 65 -22.45 4.76 14.73
C LEU A 65 -22.52 4.26 16.18
N ARG A 66 -22.09 5.07 17.15
CA ARG A 66 -22.23 4.74 18.57
C ARG A 66 -23.70 4.61 18.97
N MET A 67 -24.56 5.53 18.52
CA MET A 67 -26.01 5.47 18.82
C MET A 67 -26.69 4.27 18.19
N LEU A 68 -26.33 3.93 16.94
CA LEU A 68 -26.88 2.78 16.22
C LEU A 68 -26.53 1.44 16.88
N ARG A 69 -25.32 1.32 17.47
CA ARG A 69 -24.87 0.08 18.14
C ARG A 69 -25.33 -0.05 19.58
N ASP A 70 -25.80 1.04 20.18
CA ASP A 70 -26.16 1.07 21.59
C ASP A 70 -27.57 0.48 21.81
N ARG A 71 -27.60 -0.67 22.49
CA ARG A 71 -28.82 -1.45 22.78
C ARG A 71 -29.81 -0.71 23.67
N SER A 72 -29.40 0.35 24.38
CA SER A 72 -30.34 1.18 25.15
C SER A 72 -31.41 1.84 24.29
N ALA A 73 -31.22 1.93 22.97
CA ALA A 73 -32.25 2.41 22.05
C ALA A 73 -33.57 1.59 22.12
N LEU A 74 -33.49 0.32 22.51
CA LEU A 74 -34.67 -0.55 22.68
C LEU A 74 -35.52 -0.20 23.91
N ALA A 75 -35.02 0.65 24.82
CA ALA A 75 -35.78 1.12 25.98
C ALA A 75 -36.71 2.29 25.61
N GLY A 76 -37.54 2.11 24.58
CA GLY A 76 -38.58 3.06 24.14
C GLY A 76 -38.11 4.19 23.21
N VAL A 77 -36.86 4.16 22.74
CA VAL A 77 -36.43 5.10 21.68
C VAL A 77 -36.92 4.60 20.33
N VAL A 78 -36.65 3.34 19.98
CA VAL A 78 -37.05 2.75 18.69
C VAL A 78 -37.64 1.35 18.88
N GLU A 79 -38.48 0.94 17.93
CA GLU A 79 -39.00 -0.43 17.86
C GLU A 79 -37.89 -1.46 17.59
N PRO A 80 -37.99 -2.68 18.14
CA PRO A 80 -37.00 -3.74 17.96
C PRO A 80 -36.66 -4.01 16.49
N GLU A 81 -37.67 -4.07 15.63
CA GLU A 81 -37.50 -4.31 14.19
C GLU A 81 -36.61 -3.26 13.51
N THR A 82 -36.78 -1.98 13.87
CA THR A 82 -35.96 -0.89 13.32
C THR A 82 -34.50 -1.01 13.76
N TRP A 83 -34.28 -1.38 15.02
CA TRP A 83 -32.94 -1.60 15.56
C TRP A 83 -32.25 -2.79 14.89
N GLU A 84 -32.96 -3.91 14.75
CA GLU A 84 -32.48 -5.13 14.08
C GLU A 84 -32.13 -4.86 12.61
N ARG A 85 -32.99 -4.13 11.88
CA ARG A 85 -32.70 -3.70 10.51
C ARG A 85 -31.42 -2.87 10.43
N CYS A 86 -31.19 -1.97 11.37
CA CYS A 86 -29.94 -1.21 11.43
C CYS A 86 -28.72 -2.10 11.72
N GLN A 87 -28.84 -3.09 12.61
CA GLN A 87 -27.75 -4.03 12.87
C GLN A 87 -27.43 -4.88 11.64
N ALA A 88 -28.45 -5.37 10.92
CA ALA A 88 -28.27 -6.12 9.69
C ALA A 88 -27.49 -5.33 8.63
N LEU A 89 -27.88 -4.05 8.41
CA LEU A 89 -27.17 -3.15 7.49
C LEU A 89 -25.72 -2.87 7.92
N LEU A 90 -25.46 -2.78 9.22
CA LEU A 90 -24.10 -2.62 9.74
C LEU A 90 -23.26 -3.89 9.57
N ALA A 91 -23.86 -5.07 9.75
CA ALA A 91 -23.22 -6.37 9.58
C ALA A 91 -22.84 -6.63 8.12
N GLU A 92 -23.78 -6.46 7.18
CA GLU A 92 -23.53 -6.58 5.74
C GLU A 92 -22.35 -5.70 5.29
N ARG A 93 -22.27 -4.48 5.82
CA ARG A 93 -21.16 -3.58 5.54
C ARG A 93 -19.85 -4.04 6.15
N ALA A 94 -19.86 -4.59 7.35
CA ALA A 94 -18.66 -5.14 7.98
C ALA A 94 -18.10 -6.31 7.17
N GLU A 95 -18.98 -7.19 6.67
CA GLU A 95 -18.61 -8.27 5.75
C GLU A 95 -18.01 -7.71 4.45
N ALA A 96 -18.62 -6.67 3.86
CA ALA A 96 -18.09 -6.05 2.64
C ALA A 96 -16.70 -5.42 2.81
N VAL A 97 -16.40 -4.83 3.98
CA VAL A 97 -15.06 -4.27 4.29
C VAL A 97 -14.06 -5.39 4.57
N ASN A 98 -14.50 -6.48 5.19
CA ASN A 98 -13.65 -7.65 5.48
C ASN A 98 -13.48 -8.58 4.28
N ARG A 99 -14.15 -8.32 3.14
CA ARG A 99 -13.79 -9.00 1.89
C ARG A 99 -12.32 -8.70 1.62
N PRO A 100 -11.49 -9.72 1.37
CA PRO A 100 -10.10 -9.50 1.03
C PRO A 100 -10.05 -8.48 -0.10
N ASN A 101 -9.23 -7.45 0.10
CA ASN A 101 -9.08 -6.35 -0.84
C ASN A 101 -8.94 -6.96 -2.23
N ARG A 102 -9.84 -6.64 -3.16
CA ARG A 102 -9.81 -7.21 -4.52
C ARG A 102 -8.37 -7.02 -5.00
N ARG A 103 -7.64 -8.12 -5.26
CA ARG A 103 -6.27 -8.04 -5.78
C ARG A 103 -6.30 -7.07 -6.97
N CYS A 104 -5.20 -6.36 -7.23
CA CYS A 104 -5.14 -5.52 -8.42
C CYS A 104 -5.68 -6.34 -9.59
N ALA A 105 -6.68 -5.81 -10.30
CA ALA A 105 -7.45 -6.55 -11.31
C ALA A 105 -6.63 -6.94 -12.55
N HIS A 106 -5.30 -6.81 -12.47
CA HIS A 106 -4.36 -7.12 -13.52
C HIS A 106 -3.13 -7.79 -12.90
N HIS A 107 -2.68 -8.91 -13.47
CA HIS A 107 -1.54 -9.72 -13.02
C HIS A 107 -0.21 -8.95 -12.86
N LEU A 108 -0.10 -7.78 -13.51
CA LEU A 108 1.09 -6.90 -13.44
C LEU A 108 1.02 -5.80 -12.38
N GLY A 109 -0.08 -5.68 -11.64
CA GLY A 109 -0.35 -4.53 -10.77
C GLY A 109 0.68 -4.30 -9.66
N GLU A 110 1.44 -5.32 -9.28
CA GLU A 110 2.39 -5.28 -8.17
C GLU A 110 3.85 -5.11 -8.58
N VAL A 111 4.21 -5.52 -9.80
CA VAL A 111 5.60 -5.55 -10.31
C VAL A 111 5.98 -4.34 -11.18
N VAL A 112 5.00 -3.59 -11.67
CA VAL A 112 5.23 -2.49 -12.62
C VAL A 112 5.54 -1.17 -11.93
N GLU A 113 6.72 -0.64 -12.27
CA GLU A 113 7.23 0.63 -11.77
C GLU A 113 7.70 1.50 -12.93
N CYS A 114 7.64 2.81 -12.75
CA CYS A 114 8.14 3.74 -13.75
C CYS A 114 9.61 4.07 -13.45
N ALA A 115 10.41 4.34 -14.49
CA ALA A 115 11.81 4.74 -14.37
C ALA A 115 12.03 5.99 -13.49
N CYS A 116 11.02 6.86 -13.33
CA CYS A 116 11.06 7.97 -12.37
C CYS A 116 11.01 7.53 -10.88
N GLY A 117 10.92 6.23 -10.59
CA GLY A 117 10.72 5.64 -9.26
C GLY A 117 9.26 5.60 -8.79
N GLY A 118 8.32 6.13 -9.57
CA GLY A 118 6.90 6.13 -9.23
C GLY A 118 6.22 4.80 -9.51
N ARG A 119 5.41 4.31 -8.56
CA ARG A 119 4.53 3.14 -8.78
C ARG A 119 3.50 3.42 -9.87
N MET A 120 3.25 2.46 -10.75
CA MET A 120 2.20 2.55 -11.75
C MET A 120 0.89 1.94 -11.24
N ARG A 121 -0.26 2.44 -11.71
CA ARG A 121 -1.58 1.86 -11.44
C ARG A 121 -2.36 1.73 -12.74
N THR A 122 -3.11 0.65 -12.88
CA THR A 122 -4.07 0.48 -13.98
C THR A 122 -5.25 1.44 -13.82
N ARG A 123 -5.69 2.02 -14.94
CA ARG A 123 -6.92 2.81 -15.07
C ARG A 123 -7.67 2.37 -16.32
N GLY A 124 -9.00 2.31 -16.21
CA GLY A 124 -9.86 1.76 -17.26
C GLY A 124 -10.01 0.25 -17.13
N GLU A 125 -10.81 -0.32 -18.03
CA GLU A 125 -11.10 -1.76 -18.11
C GLU A 125 -10.92 -2.23 -19.56
N GLY A 126 -10.62 -3.51 -19.74
CA GLY A 126 -10.49 -4.13 -21.06
C GLY A 126 -9.29 -3.64 -21.89
N PRO A 127 -9.37 -3.70 -23.24
CA PRO A 127 -8.25 -3.40 -24.14
C PRO A 127 -7.74 -1.96 -24.08
N GLY A 128 -8.57 -1.02 -23.65
CA GLY A 128 -8.22 0.40 -23.48
C GLY A 128 -7.60 0.74 -22.12
N ALA A 129 -7.42 -0.25 -21.24
CA ALA A 129 -6.79 -0.06 -19.95
C ALA A 129 -5.32 0.37 -20.10
N LYS A 130 -4.86 1.23 -19.20
CA LYS A 130 -3.48 1.74 -19.20
C LYS A 130 -2.89 1.79 -17.81
N PHE A 131 -1.61 1.47 -17.71
CA PHE A 131 -0.81 1.78 -16.54
C PHE A 131 -0.45 3.26 -16.57
N ILE A 132 -0.65 3.95 -15.45
CA ILE A 132 -0.30 5.36 -15.29
C ILE A 132 0.59 5.51 -14.06
N CYS A 133 1.76 6.13 -14.25
CA CYS A 133 2.64 6.50 -13.16
C CYS A 133 1.96 7.53 -12.24
N ARG A 134 2.11 7.36 -10.92
CA ARG A 134 1.58 8.33 -9.94
C ARG A 134 2.42 9.59 -9.79
N THR A 135 3.69 9.55 -10.20
CA THR A 135 4.63 10.67 -10.05
C THR A 135 4.69 11.50 -11.33
N CYS A 136 5.21 10.95 -12.43
CA CYS A 136 5.41 11.69 -13.68
C CYS A 136 4.24 11.60 -14.67
N ARG A 137 3.18 10.83 -14.35
CA ARG A 137 2.01 10.61 -15.21
C ARG A 137 2.30 9.93 -16.56
N ALA A 138 3.49 9.37 -16.77
CA ALA A 138 3.80 8.49 -17.90
C ALA A 138 2.77 7.35 -18.00
N LYS A 139 2.46 6.94 -19.23
CA LYS A 139 1.38 6.00 -19.54
C LYS A 139 1.89 4.93 -20.48
N ILE A 140 1.49 3.69 -20.22
CA ILE A 140 1.68 2.57 -21.14
C ILE A 140 0.38 1.76 -21.21
N PRO A 141 -0.12 1.42 -22.41
CA PRO A 141 -1.28 0.54 -22.54
C PRO A 141 -1.03 -0.82 -21.92
N VAL A 142 -2.06 -1.39 -21.30
CA VAL A 142 -1.97 -2.71 -20.65
C VAL A 142 -1.58 -3.79 -21.66
N GLY A 143 -2.22 -3.79 -22.84
CA GLY A 143 -1.91 -4.77 -23.89
C GLY A 143 -0.48 -4.68 -24.42
N THR A 144 0.09 -3.47 -24.48
CA THR A 144 1.51 -3.28 -24.85
C THR A 144 2.41 -3.93 -23.80
N LEU A 145 2.14 -3.69 -22.51
CA LEU A 145 2.96 -4.22 -21.44
C LEU A 145 2.84 -5.75 -21.28
N ASP A 146 1.63 -6.32 -21.41
CA ASP A 146 1.41 -7.78 -21.43
C ASP A 146 2.17 -8.44 -22.59
N ARG A 147 2.16 -7.81 -23.77
CA ARG A 147 2.93 -8.29 -24.93
C ARG A 147 4.44 -8.27 -24.69
N LEU A 148 4.99 -7.19 -24.13
CA LEU A 148 6.42 -7.07 -23.87
C LEU A 148 6.91 -8.07 -22.83
N ILE A 149 6.10 -8.34 -21.80
CA ILE A 149 6.41 -9.37 -20.79
C ILE A 149 6.35 -10.76 -21.41
N ARG A 150 5.33 -11.02 -22.25
CA ARG A 150 5.26 -12.25 -23.03
C ARG A 150 6.53 -12.44 -23.85
N GLU A 151 6.91 -11.46 -24.65
CA GLU A 151 8.12 -11.47 -25.47
C GLU A 151 9.39 -11.70 -24.62
N SER A 152 9.46 -11.14 -23.41
CA SER A 152 10.57 -11.37 -22.48
C SER A 152 10.70 -12.83 -22.02
N PHE A 153 9.63 -13.63 -21.99
CA PHE A 153 9.74 -15.08 -21.72
C PHE A 153 10.32 -15.86 -22.91
N ARG A 154 10.25 -15.33 -24.12
CA ARG A 154 10.90 -15.95 -25.29
C ARG A 154 12.41 -15.76 -25.24
N ASP A 155 12.83 -14.54 -24.89
CA ASP A 155 14.24 -14.13 -24.89
C ASP A 155 14.94 -14.52 -23.58
N GLY A 156 14.19 -14.68 -22.49
CA GLY A 156 14.65 -15.22 -21.21
C GLY A 156 14.88 -16.74 -21.21
N ALA A 157 15.02 -17.36 -22.38
CA ALA A 157 15.47 -18.75 -22.53
C ALA A 157 16.93 -18.87 -22.05
N LEU A 158 17.09 -18.91 -20.73
CA LEU A 158 18.29 -19.34 -20.06
C LEU A 158 18.59 -20.77 -20.51
N GLU A 159 19.84 -21.02 -20.89
CA GLU A 159 20.38 -22.33 -21.19
C GLU A 159 20.13 -23.27 -20.01
N VAL A 160 19.04 -24.02 -20.06
CA VAL A 160 18.94 -25.27 -19.30
C VAL A 160 19.68 -26.28 -20.17
N SER A 161 20.87 -26.68 -19.72
CA SER A 161 21.62 -27.77 -20.30
C SER A 161 20.84 -29.08 -20.13
N GLU A 162 19.92 -29.35 -21.05
CA GLU A 162 19.47 -30.71 -21.30
C GLU A 162 20.35 -31.28 -22.42
N THR A 163 21.48 -31.87 -22.02
CA THR A 163 22.11 -32.93 -22.81
C THR A 163 21.11 -34.07 -22.95
N ALA A 164 20.34 -34.06 -24.03
CA ALA A 164 19.72 -35.23 -24.58
C ALA A 164 20.16 -35.32 -26.05
N GLU A 165 21.23 -36.07 -26.29
CA GLU A 165 21.63 -36.49 -27.63
C GLU A 165 20.53 -37.39 -28.21
N GLY A 166 19.88 -36.90 -29.27
CA GLY A 166 19.02 -37.68 -30.15
C GLY A 166 19.32 -37.28 -31.60
N PRO A 167 19.33 -38.23 -32.56
CA PRO A 167 19.96 -38.02 -33.84
C PRO A 167 19.14 -37.10 -34.75
N ALA A 168 19.90 -36.41 -35.60
CA ALA A 168 19.47 -35.37 -36.52
C ALA A 168 18.40 -35.81 -37.52
N SER A 169 17.38 -34.96 -37.69
CA SER A 169 16.75 -34.70 -38.97
C SER A 169 16.30 -33.23 -39.04
N ASP A 170 16.33 -32.71 -40.27
CA ASP A 170 16.22 -31.32 -40.70
C ASP A 170 15.57 -30.28 -39.76
N GLY A 171 16.36 -29.25 -39.43
CA GLY A 171 16.03 -27.94 -39.98
C GLY A 171 15.04 -27.04 -39.25
N GLN A 172 14.71 -27.25 -37.96
CA GLN A 172 14.28 -26.16 -37.10
C GLN A 172 14.51 -26.51 -35.62
N LYS A 173 15.58 -25.99 -35.00
CA LYS A 173 15.71 -26.02 -33.54
C LYS A 173 14.63 -25.12 -32.95
N VAL A 174 13.47 -25.68 -32.62
CA VAL A 174 12.49 -25.00 -31.78
C VAL A 174 13.08 -25.00 -30.37
N PRO A 175 13.27 -23.84 -29.72
CA PRO A 175 13.75 -23.82 -28.35
C PRO A 175 12.72 -24.53 -27.46
N SER A 176 13.07 -25.72 -26.98
CA SER A 176 12.25 -26.54 -26.09
C SER A 176 12.69 -26.29 -24.65
N GLY A 177 12.06 -25.31 -24.01
CA GLY A 177 12.22 -25.03 -22.58
C GLY A 177 10.89 -24.57 -21.96
N PRO A 178 10.75 -24.64 -20.63
CA PRO A 178 9.50 -24.28 -19.93
C PRO A 178 9.06 -22.83 -20.20
N PHE A 179 10.01 -21.92 -20.42
CA PHE A 179 9.74 -20.53 -20.78
C PHE A 179 9.14 -20.35 -22.19
N CYS A 180 9.56 -21.16 -23.17
CA CYS A 180 8.98 -21.12 -24.52
C CYS A 180 7.54 -21.67 -24.55
N GLN A 181 7.23 -22.64 -23.69
CA GLN A 181 5.85 -23.10 -23.47
C GLN A 181 5.00 -22.02 -22.80
N LEU A 182 5.56 -21.28 -21.83
CA LEU A 182 4.87 -20.16 -21.22
C LEU A 182 4.63 -19.02 -22.23
N TYR A 183 5.60 -18.71 -23.09
CA TYR A 183 5.44 -17.73 -24.18
C TYR A 183 4.26 -18.07 -25.11
N SER A 184 4.12 -19.33 -25.51
CA SER A 184 3.04 -19.76 -26.41
C SER A 184 1.68 -19.80 -25.72
N ALA A 185 1.63 -20.29 -24.47
CA ALA A 185 0.41 -20.41 -23.69
C ALA A 185 -0.10 -19.06 -23.14
N TRP A 186 0.77 -18.07 -22.93
CA TRP A 186 0.45 -16.80 -22.25
C TRP A 186 -0.86 -16.13 -22.68
N PRO A 187 -1.20 -15.99 -23.99
CA PRO A 187 -2.41 -15.29 -24.40
C PRO A 187 -3.71 -16.00 -23.99
N ALA A 188 -3.67 -17.30 -23.77
CA ALA A 188 -4.83 -18.11 -23.39
C ALA A 188 -5.04 -18.19 -21.86
N LEU A 189 -4.08 -17.70 -21.06
CA LEU A 189 -4.16 -17.77 -19.61
C LEU A 189 -5.06 -16.67 -19.03
N THR A 190 -5.80 -17.00 -17.96
CA THR A 190 -6.57 -16.03 -17.18
C THR A 190 -5.65 -15.12 -16.37
N ASP A 191 -6.15 -13.95 -15.97
CA ASP A 191 -5.37 -12.98 -15.21
C ASP A 191 -4.86 -13.55 -13.88
N ASP A 192 -5.65 -14.38 -13.20
CA ASP A 192 -5.23 -15.03 -11.96
C ASP A 192 -4.01 -15.95 -12.18
N VAL A 193 -4.05 -16.80 -13.22
CA VAL A 193 -2.95 -17.72 -13.54
C VAL A 193 -1.72 -16.97 -14.02
N LYS A 194 -1.87 -15.94 -14.86
CA LYS A 194 -0.77 -15.05 -15.22
C LYS A 194 -0.15 -14.42 -13.97
N GLY A 195 -0.97 -14.03 -13.00
CA GLY A 195 -0.54 -13.48 -11.71
C GLY A 195 0.37 -14.41 -10.93
N GLU A 196 0.08 -15.72 -10.93
CA GLU A 196 0.94 -16.73 -10.30
C GLU A 196 2.31 -16.81 -10.97
N PHE A 197 2.36 -16.87 -12.31
CA PHE A 197 3.62 -16.89 -13.05
C PHE A 197 4.44 -15.60 -12.86
N VAL A 198 3.81 -14.43 -12.91
CA VAL A 198 4.48 -13.16 -12.65
C VAL A 198 5.03 -13.11 -11.23
N ALA A 199 4.25 -13.54 -10.24
CA ALA A 199 4.69 -13.57 -8.86
C ALA A 199 5.88 -14.52 -8.63
N LEU A 200 5.98 -15.61 -9.38
CA LEU A 200 7.08 -16.58 -9.28
C LEU A 200 8.33 -16.13 -10.06
N LEU A 201 8.15 -15.59 -11.26
CA LEU A 201 9.23 -15.42 -12.23
C LEU A 201 9.74 -13.97 -12.31
N VAL A 202 8.88 -12.97 -12.12
CA VAL A 202 9.22 -11.56 -12.40
C VAL A 202 9.50 -10.82 -11.10
N ALA A 203 10.72 -10.32 -10.95
CA ALA A 203 11.14 -9.51 -9.82
C ALA A 203 10.56 -8.09 -9.92
N ARG A 204 10.70 -7.48 -11.09
CA ARG A 204 10.28 -6.10 -11.35
C ARG A 204 10.13 -5.85 -12.85
N VAL A 205 9.23 -4.94 -13.21
CA VAL A 205 9.09 -4.41 -14.57
C VAL A 205 9.25 -2.90 -14.51
N VAL A 206 10.24 -2.37 -15.23
CA VAL A 206 10.55 -0.93 -15.26
C VAL A 206 10.13 -0.34 -16.60
N VAL A 207 9.20 0.62 -16.56
CA VAL A 207 8.73 1.36 -17.74
C VAL A 207 9.51 2.67 -17.86
N GLY A 208 10.42 2.72 -18.83
CA GLY A 208 11.16 3.91 -19.25
C GLY A 208 10.42 4.74 -20.30
N ASN A 209 11.12 5.72 -20.89
CA ASN A 209 10.55 6.54 -21.95
C ASN A 209 10.46 5.79 -23.28
N ASP A 210 11.50 5.02 -23.64
CA ASP A 210 11.60 4.32 -24.92
C ASP A 210 11.84 2.81 -24.76
N GLU A 211 12.00 2.33 -23.53
CA GLU A 211 12.32 0.93 -23.24
C GLU A 211 11.53 0.43 -22.02
N VAL A 212 11.18 -0.85 -22.04
CA VAL A 212 10.62 -1.59 -20.90
C VAL A 212 11.58 -2.70 -20.53
N THR A 213 12.06 -2.68 -19.29
CA THR A 213 12.98 -3.69 -18.77
C THR A 213 12.21 -4.66 -17.86
N VAL A 214 12.40 -5.96 -18.06
CA VAL A 214 11.82 -7.02 -17.22
C VAL A 214 12.95 -7.72 -16.48
N GLU A 215 12.95 -7.60 -15.16
CA GLU A 215 13.90 -8.30 -14.29
C GLU A 215 13.27 -9.59 -13.79
N PHE A 216 13.90 -10.73 -14.06
CA PHE A 216 13.46 -12.03 -13.57
C PHE A 216 14.09 -12.36 -12.20
N LYS A 217 13.41 -13.18 -11.39
CA LYS A 217 13.86 -13.64 -10.07
C LYS A 217 14.95 -14.73 -10.13
N VAL A 218 15.51 -15.01 -11.31
CA VAL A 218 16.48 -16.10 -11.45
C VAL A 218 17.83 -15.64 -10.91
N SER A 219 18.36 -16.42 -9.95
CA SER A 219 19.73 -16.29 -9.47
C SER A 219 20.67 -16.78 -10.58
N PRO A 220 21.68 -16.01 -11.02
CA PRO A 220 22.65 -16.54 -11.96
C PRO A 220 23.40 -17.71 -11.29
N VAL A 221 23.46 -18.84 -12.00
CA VAL A 221 24.46 -19.89 -11.76
C VAL A 221 25.82 -19.24 -11.99
N SER A 222 26.66 -19.15 -10.97
CA SER A 222 28.05 -18.76 -11.13
C SER A 222 28.75 -19.78 -12.06
N PRO A 223 29.53 -19.35 -13.07
CA PRO A 223 30.39 -20.25 -13.84
C PRO A 223 31.43 -20.91 -12.92
N PRO A 224 31.94 -22.13 -13.24
CA PRO A 224 33.07 -22.69 -12.51
C PRO A 224 34.30 -21.82 -12.77
N GLU A 225 34.76 -21.10 -11.75
CA GLU A 225 35.99 -20.31 -11.79
C GLU A 225 37.18 -21.27 -11.96
N THR A 226 37.88 -21.20 -13.11
CA THR A 226 39.24 -21.73 -13.22
C THR A 226 40.17 -20.82 -12.44
N GLU A 227 40.80 -21.36 -11.41
CA GLU A 227 41.86 -20.69 -10.65
C GLU A 227 42.98 -20.20 -11.58
N PRO A 228 43.63 -19.07 -11.24
CA PRO A 228 45.06 -19.20 -11.01
C PRO A 228 45.47 -18.66 -9.63
N GLU A 229 46.12 -19.56 -8.90
CA GLU A 229 47.31 -19.37 -8.06
C GLU A 229 47.42 -18.08 -7.22
N LYS A 230 47.02 -18.25 -5.95
CA LYS A 230 47.65 -17.78 -4.71
C LYS A 230 48.91 -16.90 -4.85
N GLU A 231 48.83 -15.68 -4.30
CA GLU A 231 49.86 -15.20 -3.38
C GLU A 231 49.28 -14.49 -2.14
N LYS A 232 49.32 -15.23 -1.03
CA LYS A 232 49.65 -14.87 0.38
C LYS A 232 48.77 -13.79 1.05
N MET A 233 47.73 -14.18 1.81
CA MET A 233 47.74 -14.63 3.24
C MET A 233 48.06 -13.47 4.22
N LEU A 234 47.04 -12.81 4.82
CA LEU A 234 46.33 -13.09 6.12
C LEU A 234 47.21 -12.83 7.38
N PRO A 235 46.67 -12.64 8.61
CA PRO A 235 45.30 -12.97 9.11
C PRO A 235 44.62 -11.89 10.02
N SER A 236 43.29 -11.75 9.95
CA SER A 236 42.26 -12.27 10.90
C SER A 236 42.03 -11.40 12.15
N HIS A 237 40.87 -11.25 12.77
CA HIS A 237 39.53 -11.83 12.64
C HIS A 237 38.64 -11.00 13.59
N LEU A 238 37.34 -10.86 13.30
CA LEU A 238 36.22 -11.19 14.21
C LEU A 238 34.91 -10.57 13.71
N ASP A 239 34.24 -11.35 12.86
CA ASP A 239 32.88 -11.85 13.00
C ASP A 239 31.75 -10.89 13.44
N LEU A 240 30.82 -10.62 12.51
CA LEU A 240 29.43 -10.43 12.87
C LEU A 240 28.51 -11.35 12.05
N HIS A 241 27.92 -12.27 12.81
CA HIS A 241 26.91 -13.24 12.44
C HIS A 241 25.62 -12.56 11.93
N SER A 242 24.95 -13.18 10.95
CA SER A 242 23.48 -13.23 10.89
C SER A 242 23.05 -14.58 11.49
N PRO A 243 21.94 -14.70 12.25
CA PRO A 243 20.59 -14.44 11.73
C PRO A 243 19.56 -13.95 12.77
N GLY A 244 18.36 -13.54 12.33
CA GLY A 244 17.20 -13.54 13.25
C GLY A 244 16.03 -12.60 12.90
N LYS A 245 14.88 -13.21 12.64
CA LYS A 245 13.57 -12.56 12.64
C LYS A 245 13.25 -11.99 14.03
N GLY A 246 12.66 -10.79 14.06
CA GLY A 246 11.87 -10.31 15.20
C GLY A 246 12.52 -9.21 16.05
N ALA A 247 11.65 -8.37 16.62
CA ALA A 247 11.91 -7.36 17.63
C ALA A 247 12.52 -6.02 17.17
N THR A 248 11.62 -5.03 17.10
CA THR A 248 11.79 -3.64 17.54
C THR A 248 13.08 -3.32 18.32
N ARG A 249 13.92 -2.46 17.75
CA ARG A 249 14.67 -1.36 18.41
C ARG A 249 15.32 -0.52 17.30
N ARG A 250 14.73 0.64 16.96
CA ARG A 250 15.43 1.64 16.13
C ARG A 250 16.31 2.45 17.06
N GLY A 251 17.62 2.24 16.96
CA GLY A 251 18.64 3.04 17.63
C GLY A 251 18.47 4.52 17.31
N ASN A 252 18.41 5.30 18.37
CA ASN A 252 18.32 6.74 18.40
C ASN A 252 19.70 7.26 18.86
N GLU A 253 20.75 6.90 18.15
CA GLU A 253 22.10 7.40 18.42
C GLU A 253 22.27 8.71 17.65
N LEU A 254 22.27 9.81 18.42
CA LEU A 254 22.61 11.12 17.90
C LEU A 254 24.13 11.16 17.68
N PRO A 255 24.61 11.59 16.50
CA PRO A 255 26.02 11.95 16.35
C PRO A 255 26.34 13.17 17.23
N ASP A 256 27.33 13.03 18.10
CA ASP A 256 27.82 14.11 18.96
C ASP A 256 28.43 15.22 18.11
N GLY A 257 27.89 16.44 18.25
CA GLY A 257 28.45 17.67 17.66
C GLY A 257 27.76 18.21 16.40
N ASP A 258 26.83 17.47 15.79
CA ASP A 258 26.16 17.93 14.56
C ASP A 258 24.88 18.73 14.82
N ALA A 259 24.81 19.94 14.26
CA ALA A 259 23.58 20.72 14.23
C ALA A 259 22.49 19.96 13.47
N LEU A 260 21.39 19.63 14.16
CA LEU A 260 20.24 18.93 13.57
C LEU A 260 19.22 19.92 13.02
N LEU A 261 19.00 19.88 11.71
CA LEU A 261 18.03 20.71 11.01
C LEU A 261 16.65 20.04 10.96
N SER A 262 15.61 20.83 11.08
CA SER A 262 14.23 20.45 10.75
C SER A 262 14.02 20.37 9.25
N ILE A 263 12.94 19.70 8.83
CA ILE A 263 12.57 19.60 7.41
C ILE A 263 12.39 20.98 6.75
N ASP A 264 11.94 21.98 7.50
CA ASP A 264 11.73 23.34 6.99
C ASP A 264 13.05 24.07 6.77
N GLU A 265 14.01 23.91 7.68
CA GLU A 265 15.35 24.46 7.53
C GLU A 265 16.11 23.77 6.38
N VAL A 266 15.94 22.46 6.20
CA VAL A 266 16.51 21.72 5.07
C VAL A 266 15.91 22.18 3.75
N ALA A 267 14.59 22.37 3.70
CA ALA A 267 13.90 22.84 2.50
C ALA A 267 14.39 24.23 2.07
N ALA A 268 14.56 25.14 3.04
CA ALA A 268 15.14 26.46 2.81
C ALA A 268 16.61 26.39 2.35
N ALA A 269 17.43 25.57 3.02
CA ALA A 269 18.86 25.45 2.71
C ALA A 269 19.13 24.85 1.31
N LEU A 270 18.31 23.89 0.87
CA LEU A 270 18.44 23.24 -0.43
C LEU A 270 17.67 23.98 -1.55
N ASN A 271 16.91 25.03 -1.23
CA ASN A 271 15.96 25.67 -2.13
C ASN A 271 14.99 24.66 -2.79
N LEU A 272 14.47 23.72 -1.99
CA LEU A 272 13.58 22.64 -2.44
C LEU A 272 12.22 22.72 -1.73
N SER A 273 11.20 22.15 -2.37
CA SER A 273 9.91 21.97 -1.70
C SER A 273 10.02 20.95 -0.55
N ARG A 274 9.21 21.11 0.50
CA ARG A 274 9.12 20.15 1.62
C ARG A 274 8.91 18.71 1.13
N SER A 275 8.09 18.53 0.10
CA SER A 275 7.82 17.23 -0.52
C SER A 275 9.08 16.59 -1.09
N LYS A 276 9.97 17.39 -1.71
CA LYS A 276 11.24 16.90 -2.26
C LYS A 276 12.24 16.52 -1.16
N VAL A 277 12.24 17.25 -0.04
CA VAL A 277 13.03 16.86 1.14
C VAL A 277 12.56 15.53 1.71
N TYR A 278 11.24 15.30 1.81
CA TYR A 278 10.70 13.99 2.22
C TYR A 278 11.08 12.87 1.25
N GLU A 279 11.12 13.13 -0.05
CA GLU A 279 11.59 12.17 -1.07
C GLU A 279 13.06 11.78 -0.87
N LEU A 280 13.94 12.75 -0.58
CA LEU A 280 15.36 12.52 -0.30
C LEU A 280 15.57 11.68 0.96
N VAL A 281 14.78 11.93 2.01
CA VAL A 281 14.80 11.14 3.25
C VAL A 281 14.26 9.73 3.02
N ALA A 282 13.15 9.59 2.27
CA ALA A 282 12.54 8.29 1.97
C ALA A 282 13.44 7.41 1.08
N SER A 283 14.16 8.01 0.15
CA SER A 283 15.11 7.35 -0.75
C SER A 283 16.48 7.10 -0.12
N ARG A 284 16.69 7.47 1.17
CA ARG A 284 17.96 7.40 1.90
C ARG A 284 19.12 8.20 1.28
N ARG A 285 18.83 9.12 0.35
CA ARG A 285 19.81 10.07 -0.18
C ARG A 285 20.14 11.19 0.81
N LEU A 286 19.31 11.36 1.83
CA LEU A 286 19.55 12.25 2.95
C LEU A 286 19.30 11.50 4.27
N PRO A 287 20.32 11.31 5.12
CA PRO A 287 20.17 10.64 6.41
C PRO A 287 19.26 11.46 7.34
N ALA A 288 18.41 10.78 8.11
CA ALA A 288 17.47 11.44 9.01
C ALA A 288 17.18 10.64 10.28
N PHE A 289 17.09 11.35 11.40
CA PHE A 289 16.83 10.87 12.74
C PHE A 289 15.42 11.27 13.20
N ARG A 290 14.87 10.59 14.21
CA ARG A 290 13.55 10.91 14.78
C ARG A 290 13.58 11.12 16.30
N PRO A 291 14.41 12.02 16.84
CA PRO A 291 14.35 12.34 18.26
C PRO A 291 12.98 12.95 18.58
N GLY A 292 12.23 12.33 19.50
CA GLY A 292 10.88 12.78 19.89
C GLY A 292 9.82 12.70 18.77
N GLY A 293 10.01 11.82 17.78
CA GLY A 293 9.02 11.56 16.72
C GLY A 293 8.99 12.59 15.58
N ARG A 294 9.80 13.65 15.64
CA ARG A 294 9.96 14.63 14.54
C ARG A 294 11.22 14.31 13.75
N ILE A 295 11.14 14.39 12.42
CA ILE A 295 12.30 14.14 11.56
C ILE A 295 13.32 15.28 11.74
N ARG A 296 14.60 14.89 11.88
CA ARG A 296 15.77 15.77 11.98
C ARG A 296 16.85 15.27 11.03
N VAL A 297 17.53 16.19 10.37
CA VAL A 297 18.57 15.88 9.38
C VAL A 297 19.87 16.54 9.84
N PRO A 298 21.02 15.85 9.85
CA PRO A 298 22.30 16.47 10.15
C PRO A 298 22.64 17.58 9.15
N ALA A 299 23.11 18.73 9.65
CA ALA A 299 23.52 19.84 8.82
C ALA A 299 24.70 19.49 7.90
N GLU A 300 25.58 18.58 8.31
CA GLU A 300 26.67 18.08 7.45
C GLU A 300 26.14 17.37 6.21
N ALA A 301 25.18 16.46 6.37
CA ALA A 301 24.57 15.75 5.24
C ALA A 301 23.89 16.69 4.23
N VAL A 302 23.31 17.80 4.70
CA VAL A 302 22.76 18.84 3.83
C VAL A 302 23.87 19.59 3.09
N ARG A 303 24.98 19.92 3.77
CA ARG A 303 26.16 20.56 3.17
C ARG A 303 26.81 19.68 2.11
N ASP A 304 26.93 18.38 2.36
CA ASP A 304 27.50 17.45 1.39
C ASP A 304 26.62 17.30 0.16
N LEU A 305 25.30 17.27 0.34
CA LEU A 305 24.36 17.26 -0.80
C LEU A 305 24.46 18.55 -1.64
N LEU A 306 24.68 19.71 -1.00
CA LEU A 306 24.93 20.98 -1.70
C LEU A 306 26.27 20.99 -2.45
N ARG A 307 27.30 20.32 -1.92
CA ARG A 307 28.58 20.16 -2.61
C ARG A 307 28.44 19.26 -3.85
N LEU A 308 27.71 18.14 -3.72
CA LEU A 308 27.47 17.18 -4.81
C LEU A 308 26.57 17.73 -5.92
N SER A 309 25.76 18.76 -5.66
CA SER A 309 24.86 19.39 -6.64
C SER A 309 25.43 20.62 -7.34
N ARG A 310 26.67 21.02 -7.01
CA ARG A 310 27.40 22.14 -7.63
C ARG A 310 28.53 21.69 -8.58
N VAL A 311 28.70 20.38 -8.76
CA VAL A 311 29.59 19.75 -9.76
C VAL A 311 28.71 19.26 -10.91
#